data_AF-A0A947YE14-F1
#
_entry.id   AF-A0A947YE14-F1
#
_cell.length_a   1.000
_cell.length_b   1.000
_cell.length_c   1.000
_cell.angle_alpha   90.00
_cell.angle_beta   90.00
_cell.angle_gamma   90.00
#
_symmetry.space_group_name_H-M   'P 1'
#
loop_
_entity.id
_entity.type
_entity.pdbx_description
1 polymer ?
#
loop_
_entity_poly.entity_id
_entity_poly.type
_entity_poly.pdbx_seq_one_letter_code
_entity_poly.pdbx_strand_id
1 'polypeptide(L)'
;MKERDLDPIEVDRLLQSNWGIKAEQTNFVTMGDSTLNWIIKVADKNDCVLRNAGSFRHYVRFQCDVLSYLAESEFPYQAPKPLRTRHGEFVVDIKSGSYFVYPFISGNTPSEIDRIKSVDVGKMLASYHQHIEGFEWEGRLQLRSKNLLESDVFIDFIQRCKDMVGGKETKSKVDLVYLGRFEGLKSFYEKVMASVDV
;
A
#
# COMPACT_ATOMS: atom_id res chain seq x y z
N MET A 1 -12.49 8.28 18.08
CA MET A 1 -12.98 6.90 18.26
C MET A 1 -11.75 6.01 18.23
N LYS A 2 -11.36 5.35 19.33
CA LYS A 2 -10.19 4.44 19.30
C LYS A 2 -10.55 3.27 18.37
N GLU A 3 -9.81 3.10 17.27
CA GLU A 3 -9.91 1.89 16.46
C GLU A 3 -9.70 0.70 17.38
N ARG A 4 -10.65 -0.23 17.37
CA ARG A 4 -10.59 -1.42 18.22
C ARG A 4 -9.70 -2.42 17.50
N ASP A 5 -8.55 -2.72 18.09
CA ASP A 5 -7.73 -3.85 17.66
C ASP A 5 -8.59 -5.12 17.72
N LEU A 6 -8.53 -5.93 16.65
CA LEU A 6 -9.12 -7.27 16.69
C LEU A 6 -8.34 -8.11 17.71
N ASP A 7 -9.07 -8.83 18.55
CA ASP A 7 -8.41 -9.81 19.42
C ASP A 7 -7.91 -11.02 18.60
N PRO A 8 -6.98 -11.84 19.15
CA PRO A 8 -6.46 -13.01 18.44
C PRO A 8 -7.51 -14.01 17.95
N ILE A 9 -8.63 -14.16 18.66
CA ILE A 9 -9.71 -15.08 18.28
C ILE A 9 -10.48 -14.52 17.08
N GLU A 10 -10.73 -13.21 17.07
CA GLU A 10 -11.34 -12.53 15.93
C GLU A 10 -10.46 -12.60 14.68
N VAL A 11 -9.14 -12.44 14.83
CA VAL A 11 -8.16 -12.59 13.75
C VAL A 11 -8.19 -14.02 13.17
N ASP A 12 -8.13 -15.05 14.01
CA ASP A 12 -8.16 -16.45 13.54
C ASP A 12 -9.48 -16.77 12.82
N ARG A 13 -10.61 -16.33 13.35
CA ARG A 13 -11.92 -16.50 12.68
C ARG A 13 -11.96 -15.81 11.32
N LEU A 14 -11.45 -14.58 11.23
CA LEU A 14 -11.41 -13.82 9.98
C LEU A 14 -10.56 -14.54 8.92
N LEU A 15 -9.38 -15.01 9.32
CA LEU A 15 -8.44 -15.77 8.47
C LEU A 15 -9.05 -17.10 8.00
N GLN A 16 -9.63 -17.87 8.91
CA GLN A 16 -10.16 -19.20 8.60
C GLN A 16 -11.38 -19.12 7.69
N SER A 17 -12.31 -18.18 7.95
CA SER A 17 -13.53 -18.02 7.18
C SER A 17 -13.28 -17.51 5.76
N ASN A 18 -12.33 -16.59 5.57
CA ASN A 18 -12.14 -15.93 4.28
C ASN A 18 -10.95 -16.48 3.48
N TRP A 19 -9.83 -16.82 4.12
CA TRP A 19 -8.63 -17.33 3.42
C TRP A 19 -8.37 -18.81 3.68
N GLY A 20 -9.08 -19.43 4.63
CA GLY A 20 -8.81 -20.81 5.03
C GLY A 20 -7.47 -21.00 5.72
N ILE A 21 -6.92 -19.92 6.27
CA ILE A 21 -5.67 -19.93 7.02
C ILE A 21 -6.03 -20.20 8.48
N LYS A 22 -5.36 -21.18 9.08
CA LYS A 22 -5.42 -21.44 10.51
C LYS A 22 -4.14 -20.89 11.13
N ALA A 23 -4.26 -19.93 12.04
CA ALA A 23 -3.10 -19.36 12.71
C ALA A 23 -2.57 -20.33 13.78
N GLU A 24 -1.26 -20.52 13.83
CA GLU A 24 -0.59 -21.11 14.98
C GLU A 24 -0.31 -20.04 16.04
N GLN A 25 0.10 -18.85 15.58
CA GLN A 25 0.36 -17.70 16.41
C GLN A 25 0.00 -16.41 15.65
N THR A 26 -0.54 -15.43 16.37
CA THR A 26 -0.84 -14.10 15.84
C THR A 26 -0.11 -13.05 16.67
N ASN A 27 0.75 -12.27 16.04
CA ASN A 27 1.49 -11.19 16.69
C ASN A 27 1.04 -9.85 16.11
N PHE A 28 0.43 -9.02 16.95
CA PHE A 28 0.06 -7.67 16.55
C PHE A 28 1.30 -6.79 16.40
N VAL A 29 1.35 -5.99 15.34
CA VAL A 29 2.49 -5.11 15.02
C VAL A 29 1.97 -3.72 14.67
N THR A 30 2.32 -2.74 15.51
CA THR A 30 2.15 -1.32 15.23
C THR A 30 3.32 -0.83 14.38
N MET A 31 3.28 -1.11 13.08
CA MET A 31 4.20 -0.51 12.12
C MET A 31 3.40 0.23 11.05
N GLY A 32 3.62 1.56 10.96
CA GLY A 32 2.91 2.49 10.07
C GLY A 32 1.91 3.39 10.82
N ASP A 33 1.90 4.67 10.49
CA ASP A 33 1.15 5.73 11.22
C ASP A 33 -0.38 5.61 11.19
N SER A 34 -0.95 4.63 10.48
CA SER A 34 -2.41 4.52 10.29
C SER A 34 -2.92 3.12 9.90
N THR A 35 -2.10 2.06 10.04
CA THR A 35 -2.52 0.71 9.68
C THR A 35 -2.23 -0.30 10.78
N LEU A 36 -3.22 -1.15 11.07
CA LEU A 36 -3.09 -2.25 12.02
C LEU A 36 -2.63 -3.50 11.28
N ASN A 37 -1.57 -4.14 11.74
CA ASN A 37 -1.02 -5.33 11.10
C ASN A 37 -0.87 -6.46 12.11
N TRP A 38 -1.06 -7.71 11.65
CA TRP A 38 -0.79 -8.91 12.42
C TRP A 38 0.11 -9.83 11.61
N ILE A 39 1.24 -10.23 12.19
CA ILE A 39 2.08 -11.31 11.64
C ILE A 39 1.46 -12.62 12.10
N ILE A 40 1.15 -13.47 11.13
CA ILE A 40 0.48 -14.76 11.32
C ILE A 40 1.49 -15.86 11.04
N LYS A 41 1.82 -16.63 12.08
CA LYS A 41 2.54 -17.89 11.94
C LYS A 41 1.58 -18.96 11.47
N VAL A 42 1.96 -19.68 10.42
CA VAL A 42 1.14 -20.75 9.84
C VAL A 42 1.96 -22.03 9.81
N ALA A 43 1.50 -23.07 10.50
CA ALA A 43 2.18 -24.36 10.54
C ALA A 43 2.41 -24.92 9.12
N ASP A 44 3.62 -25.42 8.88
CA ASP A 44 4.05 -26.05 7.63
C ASP A 44 3.88 -25.17 6.36
N LYS A 45 3.80 -23.84 6.53
CA LYS A 45 3.66 -22.86 5.44
C LYS A 45 4.47 -21.60 5.73
N ASN A 46 4.61 -20.75 4.71
CA ASN A 46 5.16 -19.41 4.91
C ASN A 46 4.22 -18.57 5.77
N ASP A 47 4.80 -17.78 6.67
CA ASP A 47 4.10 -16.78 7.44
C ASP A 47 3.39 -15.77 6.54
N CYS A 48 2.33 -15.16 7.04
CA CYS A 48 1.63 -14.10 6.34
C CYS A 48 1.38 -12.88 7.23
N VAL A 49 1.00 -11.78 6.60
CA VAL A 49 0.57 -10.56 7.28
C VAL A 49 -0.90 -10.34 6.97
N LEU A 50 -1.71 -10.21 8.01
CA LEU A 50 -3.04 -9.63 7.92
C LEU A 50 -2.91 -8.12 8.13
N ARG A 51 -3.41 -7.33 7.19
CA ARG A 51 -3.40 -5.87 7.28
C ARG A 51 -4.82 -5.31 7.29
N ASN A 52 -5.10 -4.43 8.25
CA ASN A 52 -6.20 -3.49 8.19
C ASN A 52 -5.69 -2.20 7.54
N ALA A 53 -6.24 -1.86 6.38
CA ALA A 53 -5.88 -0.66 5.63
C ALA A 53 -6.91 0.47 5.78
N GLY A 54 -7.73 0.42 6.82
CA GLY A 54 -8.74 1.44 7.15
C GLY A 54 -10.02 1.26 6.34
N SER A 55 -10.81 2.33 6.23
CA SER A 55 -12.17 2.31 5.66
C SER A 55 -12.25 2.64 4.17
N PHE A 56 -11.14 3.04 3.54
CA PHE A 56 -11.11 3.48 2.15
C PHE A 56 -11.01 2.29 1.17
N ARG A 57 -12.07 1.50 1.07
CA ARG A 57 -12.15 0.26 0.26
C ARG A 57 -11.53 0.36 -1.14
N HIS A 58 -11.81 1.43 -1.89
CA HIS A 58 -11.29 1.61 -3.25
C HIS A 58 -9.77 1.78 -3.28
N TYR A 59 -9.21 2.49 -2.29
CA TYR A 59 -7.77 2.67 -2.16
C TYR A 59 -7.09 1.35 -1.77
N VAL A 60 -7.71 0.56 -0.89
CA VAL A 60 -7.20 -0.77 -0.51
C VAL A 60 -7.20 -1.73 -1.70
N ARG A 61 -8.27 -1.72 -2.51
CA ARG A 61 -8.34 -2.50 -3.75
C ARG A 61 -7.28 -2.07 -4.74
N PHE A 62 -7.11 -0.77 -4.96
CA PHE A 62 -6.03 -0.21 -5.78
C PHE A 62 -4.65 -0.71 -5.31
N GLN A 63 -4.36 -0.67 -4.01
CA GLN A 63 -3.11 -1.21 -3.48
C GLN A 63 -2.95 -2.70 -3.81
N CYS A 64 -4.01 -3.50 -3.66
CA CYS A 64 -3.97 -4.93 -3.97
C CYS A 64 -3.69 -5.19 -5.45
N ASP A 65 -4.31 -4.39 -6.34
CA ASP A 65 -4.14 -4.51 -7.78
C ASP A 65 -2.71 -4.14 -8.20
N VAL A 66 -2.16 -3.04 -7.66
CA VAL A 66 -0.76 -2.62 -7.88
C VAL A 66 0.20 -3.71 -7.43
N LEU A 67 0.03 -4.26 -6.22
CA LEU A 67 0.90 -5.31 -5.70
C LEU A 67 0.80 -6.61 -6.50
N SER A 68 -0.41 -6.95 -6.97
CA SER A 68 -0.62 -8.11 -7.82
C SER A 68 0.06 -7.94 -9.18
N TYR A 69 -0.12 -6.78 -9.81
CA TYR A 69 0.52 -6.44 -11.07
C TYR A 69 2.05 -6.49 -10.96
N LEU A 70 2.63 -5.89 -9.92
CA LEU A 70 4.08 -5.95 -9.72
C LEU A 70 4.58 -7.38 -9.54
N ALA A 71 3.87 -8.20 -8.75
CA ALA A 71 4.24 -9.60 -8.54
C ALA A 71 4.04 -10.50 -9.77
N GLU A 72 3.23 -10.08 -10.73
CA GLU A 72 2.98 -10.79 -11.99
C GLU A 72 3.83 -10.24 -13.16
N SER A 73 4.37 -9.05 -13.01
CA SER A 73 5.34 -8.44 -13.92
C SER A 73 6.76 -8.96 -13.66
N GLU A 74 7.70 -8.69 -14.58
CA GLU A 74 9.13 -8.97 -14.40
C GLU A 74 9.82 -8.01 -13.41
N PHE A 75 9.08 -7.51 -12.40
CA PHE A 75 9.62 -6.61 -11.39
C PHE A 75 10.71 -7.33 -10.59
N PRO A 76 11.96 -6.81 -10.55
CA PRO A 76 13.11 -7.56 -10.06
C PRO A 76 13.19 -7.66 -8.52
N TYR A 77 12.20 -7.10 -7.80
CA TYR A 77 12.14 -7.12 -6.35
C TYR A 77 10.88 -7.86 -5.89
N GLN A 78 10.97 -8.52 -4.73
CA GLN A 78 9.85 -9.26 -4.19
C GLN A 78 8.70 -8.31 -3.81
N ALA A 79 7.58 -8.41 -4.50
CA ALA A 79 6.35 -7.71 -4.16
C ALA A 79 5.44 -8.59 -3.29
N PRO A 80 4.86 -8.07 -2.19
CA PRO A 80 3.95 -8.83 -1.34
C PRO A 80 2.59 -9.02 -2.04
N LYS A 81 2.50 -10.07 -2.87
CA LYS A 81 1.28 -10.40 -3.62
C LYS A 81 0.11 -10.71 -2.67
N PRO A 82 -1.01 -9.96 -2.71
CA PRO A 82 -2.18 -10.25 -1.90
C PRO A 82 -2.74 -11.65 -2.19
N LEU A 83 -3.18 -12.34 -1.15
CA LEU A 83 -3.83 -13.64 -1.25
C LEU A 83 -5.31 -13.46 -1.54
N ARG A 84 -5.81 -14.19 -2.54
CA ARG A 84 -7.24 -14.28 -2.79
C ARG A 84 -7.93 -15.04 -1.65
N THR A 85 -9.09 -14.55 -1.27
CA THR A 85 -10.04 -15.24 -0.40
C THR A 85 -10.60 -16.47 -1.12
N ARG A 86 -11.27 -17.34 -0.37
CA ARG A 86 -12.05 -18.48 -0.87
C ARG A 86 -13.18 -18.06 -1.82
N HIS A 87 -13.54 -16.78 -1.83
CA HIS A 87 -14.55 -16.19 -2.72
C HIS A 87 -13.93 -15.50 -3.94
N GLY A 88 -12.61 -15.54 -4.11
CA GLY A 88 -11.90 -14.94 -5.26
C GLY A 88 -11.52 -13.47 -5.09
N GLU A 89 -12.01 -12.79 -4.06
CA GLU A 89 -11.69 -11.38 -3.75
C GLU A 89 -10.33 -11.24 -3.04
N PHE A 90 -9.66 -10.09 -3.16
CA PHE A 90 -8.44 -9.80 -2.38
C PHE A 90 -8.70 -9.16 -1.01
N VAL A 91 -9.83 -8.46 -0.88
CA VAL A 91 -10.16 -7.62 0.29
C VAL A 91 -11.45 -8.12 0.94
N VAL A 92 -11.43 -8.19 2.26
CA VAL A 92 -12.60 -8.49 3.10
C VAL A 92 -12.96 -7.25 3.89
N ASP A 93 -14.20 -6.80 3.74
CA ASP A 93 -14.72 -5.65 4.46
C ASP A 93 -15.58 -6.12 5.64
N ILE A 94 -15.22 -5.66 6.83
CA ILE A 94 -16.02 -5.84 8.05
C ILE A 94 -16.24 -4.48 8.72
N LYS A 95 -17.09 -4.43 9.75
CA LYS A 95 -17.46 -3.17 10.43
C LYS A 95 -16.25 -2.35 10.91
N SER A 96 -15.13 -3.01 11.23
CA SER A 96 -13.90 -2.40 11.74
C SER A 96 -12.89 -1.98 10.66
N GLY A 97 -13.14 -2.24 9.37
CA GLY A 97 -12.26 -1.83 8.28
C GLY A 97 -12.17 -2.82 7.13
N SER A 98 -11.29 -2.50 6.18
CA SER A 98 -10.95 -3.33 5.02
C SER A 98 -9.65 -4.09 5.29
N TYR A 99 -9.71 -5.41 5.16
CA TYR A 99 -8.64 -6.33 5.49
C TYR A 99 -8.16 -7.08 4.26
N PHE A 100 -6.86 -7.31 4.17
CA PHE A 100 -6.27 -8.22 3.19
C PHE A 100 -5.06 -8.95 3.77
N VAL A 101 -4.73 -10.08 3.17
CA VAL A 101 -3.60 -10.93 3.58
C VAL A 101 -2.56 -10.97 2.48
N TYR A 102 -1.28 -10.93 2.83
CA TYR A 102 -0.17 -11.15 1.89
C TYR A 102 0.96 -11.96 2.56
N PRO A 103 1.82 -12.63 1.78
CA PRO A 103 2.97 -13.36 2.33
C PRO A 103 3.90 -12.45 3.13
N PHE A 104 4.37 -12.93 4.27
CA PHE A 104 5.41 -12.24 5.01
C PHE A 104 6.72 -12.31 4.23
N ILE A 105 7.32 -11.16 3.96
CA ILE A 105 8.63 -11.07 3.32
C ILE A 105 9.67 -10.96 4.42
N SER A 106 10.49 -11.99 4.57
CA SER A 106 11.61 -11.97 5.51
C SER A 106 12.64 -10.94 5.09
N GLY A 107 13.02 -10.07 6.02
CA GLY A 107 14.05 -9.07 5.80
C GLY A 107 14.35 -8.33 7.10
N ASN A 108 15.42 -7.55 7.08
CA ASN A 108 15.78 -6.69 8.19
C ASN A 108 15.50 -5.24 7.79
N THR A 109 14.67 -4.55 8.57
CA THR A 109 14.54 -3.10 8.43
C THR A 109 15.85 -2.48 8.92
N PRO A 110 16.65 -1.84 8.05
CA PRO A 110 17.89 -1.24 8.48
C PRO A 110 17.59 -0.04 9.38
N SER A 111 18.27 0.05 10.54
CA SER A 111 18.18 1.21 11.43
C SER A 111 18.72 2.48 10.77
N GLU A 112 19.68 2.33 9.85
CA GLU A 112 20.27 3.40 9.06
C GLU A 112 20.47 2.96 7.60
N ILE A 113 20.17 3.87 6.67
CA ILE A 113 20.40 3.67 5.24
C ILE A 113 21.74 4.33 4.88
N ASP A 114 22.77 3.51 4.68
CA ASP A 114 24.05 3.98 4.17
C ASP A 114 23.98 4.31 2.67
N ARG A 115 25.08 4.82 2.12
CA ARG A 115 25.17 5.20 0.71
C ARG A 115 24.92 4.03 -0.25
N ILE A 116 25.37 2.83 0.08
CA ILE A 116 25.21 1.64 -0.78
C ILE A 116 23.73 1.27 -0.83
N LYS A 117 23.08 1.17 0.34
CA LYS A 117 21.63 0.90 0.45
C LYS A 117 20.79 1.97 -0.24
N SER A 118 21.21 3.24 -0.15
CA SER A 118 20.52 4.35 -0.84
C SER A 118 20.52 4.20 -2.36
N VAL A 119 21.62 3.72 -2.94
CA VAL A 119 21.71 3.44 -4.38
C VAL A 119 20.75 2.32 -4.77
N ASP A 120 20.67 1.26 -3.98
CA ASP A 120 19.78 0.13 -4.28
C ASP A 120 18.30 0.47 -4.10
N VAL A 121 17.94 1.29 -3.10
CA VAL A 121 16.60 1.88 -2.99
C VAL A 121 16.28 2.75 -4.21
N GLY A 122 17.26 3.53 -4.70
CA GLY A 122 17.12 4.33 -5.91
C GLY A 122 16.84 3.48 -7.16
N LYS A 123 17.57 2.39 -7.34
CA LYS A 123 17.34 1.41 -8.43
C LYS A 123 15.96 0.77 -8.32
N MET A 124 15.57 0.35 -7.10
CA MET A 124 14.27 -0.24 -6.84
C MET A 124 13.14 0.69 -7.23
N LEU A 125 13.24 1.96 -6.82
CA LEU A 125 12.22 2.95 -7.12
C LEU A 125 12.16 3.32 -8.60
N ALA A 126 13.31 3.40 -9.28
CA ALA A 126 13.36 3.62 -10.72
C ALA A 126 12.69 2.45 -11.47
N SER A 127 13.01 1.21 -11.08
CA SER A 127 12.39 0.02 -11.64
C SER A 127 10.89 -0.01 -11.38
N TYR A 128 10.45 0.32 -10.15
CA TYR A 128 9.04 0.41 -9.80
C TYR A 128 8.29 1.38 -10.73
N HIS A 129 8.82 2.59 -10.95
CA HIS A 129 8.19 3.57 -11.84
C HIS A 129 8.07 3.05 -13.27
N GLN A 130 9.11 2.41 -13.80
CA GLN A 130 9.07 1.84 -15.15
C GLN A 130 8.00 0.75 -15.28
N HIS A 131 7.84 -0.10 -14.28
CA HIS A 131 6.84 -1.18 -14.33
C HIS A 131 5.42 -0.64 -14.19
N ILE A 132 5.20 0.31 -13.28
CA ILE A 132 3.86 0.82 -12.98
C ILE A 132 3.31 1.73 -14.10
N GLU A 133 4.15 2.23 -15.00
CA GLU A 133 3.69 2.96 -16.19
C GLU A 133 2.75 2.13 -17.08
N GLY A 134 2.98 0.82 -17.17
CA GLY A 134 2.11 -0.12 -17.91
C GLY A 134 0.87 -0.58 -17.15
N PHE A 135 0.69 -0.14 -15.90
CA PHE A 135 -0.44 -0.58 -15.08
C PHE A 135 -1.72 0.19 -15.42
N GLU A 136 -2.67 -0.52 -16.02
CA GLU A 136 -4.04 -0.06 -16.20
C GLU A 136 -4.91 -0.51 -15.03
N TRP A 137 -5.60 0.44 -14.40
CA TRP A 137 -6.48 0.13 -13.28
C TRP A 137 -7.94 0.18 -13.72
N GLU A 138 -8.56 -0.98 -13.83
CA GLU A 138 -9.98 -1.11 -14.20
C GLU A 138 -10.92 -0.38 -13.22
N GLY A 139 -10.48 -0.20 -11.96
CA GLY A 139 -11.21 0.56 -10.95
C GLY A 139 -11.27 2.09 -11.18
N ARG A 140 -10.57 2.64 -12.19
CA ARG A 140 -10.58 4.09 -12.52
C ARG A 140 -11.99 4.66 -12.69
N LEU A 141 -12.91 3.88 -13.27
CA LEU A 141 -14.30 4.31 -13.49
C LEU A 141 -15.11 4.48 -12.19
N GLN A 142 -14.72 3.82 -11.10
CA GLN A 142 -15.42 3.93 -9.81
C GLN A 142 -15.01 5.20 -9.04
N LEU A 143 -13.80 5.74 -9.27
CA LEU A 143 -13.38 7.05 -8.73
C LEU A 143 -14.17 8.22 -9.31
N ARG A 144 -14.73 8.10 -10.53
CA ARG A 144 -15.62 9.12 -11.12
C ARG A 144 -16.82 9.46 -10.22
N SER A 145 -17.21 8.54 -9.32
CA SER A 145 -18.36 8.72 -8.44
C SER A 145 -18.05 9.39 -7.09
N LYS A 146 -16.77 9.51 -6.70
CA LYS A 146 -16.36 10.16 -5.45
C LYS A 146 -15.03 10.86 -5.65
N ASN A 147 -15.08 12.19 -5.61
CA ASN A 147 -13.96 13.12 -5.74
C ASN A 147 -12.84 12.84 -4.73
N LEU A 148 -11.98 11.85 -5.02
CA LEU A 148 -10.81 11.54 -4.19
C LEU A 148 -9.76 12.66 -4.28
N LEU A 149 -9.71 13.34 -5.44
CA LEU A 149 -8.87 14.51 -5.71
C LEU A 149 -9.37 15.80 -5.02
N GLU A 150 -10.65 15.88 -4.68
CA GLU A 150 -11.21 16.99 -3.88
C GLU A 150 -11.38 16.63 -2.41
N SER A 151 -10.99 15.41 -2.00
CA SER A 151 -11.04 15.08 -0.58
C SER A 151 -10.04 15.97 0.15
N ASP A 152 -10.52 16.68 1.17
CA ASP A 152 -9.71 17.58 2.00
C ASP A 152 -8.43 16.88 2.49
N VAL A 153 -8.49 15.55 2.70
CA VAL A 153 -7.37 14.69 3.08
C VAL A 153 -6.26 14.65 2.03
N PHE A 154 -6.60 14.54 0.74
CA PHE A 154 -5.61 14.50 -0.34
C PHE A 154 -5.00 15.88 -0.57
N ILE A 155 -5.81 16.94 -0.51
CA ILE A 155 -5.34 18.33 -0.60
C ILE A 155 -4.42 18.67 0.58
N ASP A 156 -4.80 18.30 1.80
CA ASP A 156 -3.98 18.44 3.01
C ASP A 156 -2.67 17.68 2.90
N PHE A 157 -2.69 16.47 2.35
CA PHE A 157 -1.48 15.68 2.16
C PHE A 157 -0.52 16.38 1.18
N ILE A 158 -1.03 16.84 0.04
CA ILE A 158 -0.24 17.60 -0.94
C ILE A 158 0.29 18.90 -0.31
N GLN A 159 -0.51 19.60 0.49
CA GLN A 159 -0.10 20.84 1.15
C GLN A 159 0.99 20.59 2.20
N ARG A 160 0.85 19.55 3.03
CA ARG A 160 1.90 19.13 3.99
C ARG A 160 3.19 18.75 3.27
N CYS A 161 3.11 18.04 2.16
CA CYS A 161 4.29 17.73 1.33
C CYS A 161 4.95 19.01 0.79
N LYS A 162 4.16 20.01 0.34
CA LYS A 162 4.70 21.31 -0.09
C LYS A 162 5.32 22.09 1.05
N ASP A 163 4.72 22.09 2.23
CA ASP A 163 5.20 22.84 3.40
C ASP A 163 6.51 22.23 3.93
N MET A 164 6.62 20.89 3.96
CA MET A 164 7.86 20.20 4.30
C MET A 164 9.02 20.56 3.37
N VAL A 165 8.75 20.84 2.09
CA VAL A 165 9.78 21.22 1.11
C VAL A 165 9.93 22.75 0.97
N GLY A 166 8.93 23.52 1.42
CA GLY A 166 8.89 24.98 1.41
C GLY A 166 9.52 25.65 2.63
N GLY A 167 9.79 24.89 3.70
CA GLY A 167 10.52 25.36 4.88
C GLY A 167 11.99 25.68 4.55
N LYS A 168 12.39 26.93 4.77
CA LYS A 168 13.77 27.46 4.67
C LYS A 168 14.71 26.60 5.54
N GLU A 169 15.91 26.18 5.16
CA GLU A 169 16.96 26.77 4.33
C GLU A 169 17.71 25.69 3.51
N THR A 170 18.24 26.10 2.36
CA THR A 170 19.00 25.29 1.38
C THR A 170 18.27 24.07 0.80
N LYS A 171 17.51 24.29 -0.28
CA LYS A 171 17.00 23.19 -1.13
C LYS A 171 18.19 22.40 -1.68
N SER A 172 18.39 21.18 -1.18
CA SER A 172 19.34 20.26 -1.77
C SER A 172 18.81 19.80 -3.14
N LYS A 173 19.68 19.30 -4.02
CA LYS A 173 19.25 18.70 -5.31
C LYS A 173 18.21 17.57 -5.12
N VAL A 174 18.20 16.91 -3.96
CA VAL A 174 17.26 15.82 -3.62
C VAL A 174 15.85 16.37 -3.40
N ASP A 175 15.72 17.55 -2.78
CA ASP A 175 14.41 18.19 -2.52
C ASP A 175 13.72 18.62 -3.82
N LEU A 176 14.51 19.00 -4.83
CA LEU A 176 14.01 19.32 -6.17
C LEU A 176 13.55 18.08 -6.94
N VAL A 177 14.19 16.92 -6.74
CA VAL A 177 13.73 15.63 -7.32
C VAL A 177 12.41 15.19 -6.69
N TYR A 178 12.22 15.38 -5.38
CA TYR A 178 10.95 15.13 -4.73
C TYR A 178 9.84 16.03 -5.27
N LEU A 179 10.09 17.34 -5.41
CA LEU A 179 9.12 18.27 -6.02
C LEU A 179 8.76 17.88 -7.46
N GLY A 180 9.75 17.56 -8.29
CA GLY A 180 9.51 17.09 -9.66
C GLY A 180 8.72 15.78 -9.72
N ARG A 181 8.87 14.90 -8.72
CA ARG A 181 8.07 13.67 -8.58
C ARG A 181 6.64 13.94 -8.11
N PHE A 182 6.40 14.96 -7.27
CA PHE A 182 5.05 15.36 -6.87
C PHE A 182 4.30 16.05 -8.02
N GLU A 183 4.96 16.89 -8.79
CA GLU A 183 4.41 17.42 -10.04
C GLU A 183 4.18 16.31 -11.07
N GLY A 184 5.08 15.32 -11.13
CA GLY A 184 4.90 14.11 -11.93
C GLY A 184 3.71 13.26 -11.48
N LEU A 185 3.50 13.10 -10.17
CA LEU A 185 2.36 12.38 -9.61
C LEU A 185 1.06 13.13 -9.89
N LYS A 186 1.04 14.46 -9.68
CA LYS A 186 -0.09 15.32 -10.03
C LYS A 186 -0.39 15.25 -11.52
N SER A 187 0.62 15.35 -12.38
CA SER A 187 0.48 15.23 -13.83
C SER A 187 0.03 13.84 -14.26
N PHE A 188 0.51 12.77 -13.59
CA PHE A 188 0.04 11.40 -13.81
C PHE A 188 -1.44 11.28 -13.46
N TYR A 189 -1.87 11.79 -12.29
CA TYR A 189 -3.27 11.82 -11.90
C TYR A 189 -4.12 12.67 -12.88
N GLU A 190 -3.67 13.87 -13.25
CA GLU A 190 -4.35 14.74 -14.22
C GLU A 190 -4.47 14.08 -15.60
N LYS A 191 -3.42 13.40 -16.08
CA LYS A 191 -3.45 12.65 -17.35
C LYS A 191 -4.38 11.44 -17.28
N VAL A 192 -4.35 10.70 -16.18
CA VAL A 192 -5.28 9.59 -15.92
C VAL A 192 -6.71 10.10 -15.93
N MET A 193 -6.99 11.27 -15.36
CA MET A 193 -8.33 11.87 -15.39
C MET A 193 -8.72 12.43 -16.78
N ALA A 194 -7.80 13.08 -17.49
CA ALA A 194 -8.04 13.64 -18.82
C ALA A 194 -8.23 12.57 -19.91
N SER A 195 -7.58 11.40 -19.77
CA SER A 195 -7.74 10.26 -20.68
C SER A 195 -9.11 9.56 -20.61
N VAL A 196 -9.98 9.99 -19.69
CA VAL A 196 -11.29 9.38 -19.42
C VAL A 196 -12.45 10.25 -19.96
N ASP A 197 -12.16 11.43 -20.53
CA ASP A 197 -13.14 12.36 -21.13
C ASP A 197 -13.37 12.16 -22.64
N VAL A 198 -13.34 10.92 -23.12
CA VAL A 198 -13.82 10.53 -24.47
C VAL A 198 -15.01 9.58 -24.36
#